data_AF-A0A6M3IR10-F1
#
_entry.id   AF-A0A6M3IR10-F1
#
_cell.length_a   1.000
_cell.length_b   1.000
_cell.length_c   1.000
_cell.angle_alpha   90.00
_cell.angle_beta   90.00
_cell.angle_gamma   90.00
#
_symmetry.space_group_name_H-M   'P 1'
#
loop_
_entity.id
_entity.type
_entity.pdbx_description
1 polymer ?
#
loop_
_entity_poly.entity_id
_entity_poly.type
_entity_poly.pdbx_seq_one_letter_code
_entity_poly.pdbx_strand_id
1 'polypeptide(L)'
;MKIKFEGICPHCQKPIELIRDLAPELIEAICKPIPQVLHPEETTASVIDLDWLKEQQEELLARGLESWDNKGLKDRIDRITGCKSAKVSEAVGNLTKEQGEAFVKTIQDTLEMA
;
A
#
# COMPACT_ATOMS: atom_id res chain seq x y z
N MET A 1 -5.70 -16.46 -17.83
CA MET A 1 -5.36 -17.11 -16.54
C MET A 1 -6.67 -17.33 -15.82
N LYS A 2 -6.97 -18.54 -15.33
CA LYS A 2 -8.30 -18.87 -14.77
C LYS A 2 -8.35 -18.53 -13.29
N ILE A 3 -9.31 -17.70 -12.87
CA ILE A 3 -9.54 -17.41 -11.45
C ILE A 3 -10.61 -18.37 -10.95
N LYS A 4 -10.26 -19.15 -9.92
CA LYS A 4 -11.17 -20.09 -9.26
C LYS A 4 -11.75 -19.41 -8.02
N PHE A 5 -13.05 -19.16 -8.03
CA PHE A 5 -13.78 -18.77 -6.82
C PHE A 5 -14.44 -20.00 -6.24
N GLU A 6 -14.06 -20.33 -5.01
CA GLU A 6 -14.65 -21.43 -4.23
C GLU A 6 -15.48 -20.82 -3.11
N GLY A 7 -16.75 -21.20 -3.03
CA GLY A 7 -17.65 -20.67 -2.01
C GLY A 7 -18.89 -21.55 -1.82
N ILE A 8 -19.65 -21.26 -0.78
CA ILE A 8 -20.92 -21.94 -0.49
C ILE A 8 -22.04 -21.03 -0.96
N CYS A 9 -22.95 -21.55 -1.78
CA CYS A 9 -24.12 -20.78 -2.21
C CYS A 9 -24.98 -20.39 -0.99
N PRO A 10 -25.27 -19.10 -0.77
CA PRO A 10 -26.09 -18.69 0.38
C PRO A 10 -27.55 -19.15 0.28
N HIS A 11 -28.00 -19.54 -0.92
CA HIS A 11 -29.39 -19.95 -1.15
C HIS A 11 -29.61 -21.47 -1.00
N CYS A 12 -28.66 -22.29 -1.47
CA CYS A 12 -28.82 -23.75 -1.46
C CYS A 12 -27.75 -24.50 -0.67
N GLN A 13 -26.82 -23.79 -0.01
CA GLN A 13 -25.72 -24.32 0.80
C GLN A 13 -24.83 -25.37 0.13
N LYS A 14 -24.89 -25.47 -1.21
CA LYS A 14 -24.01 -26.35 -1.99
C LYS A 14 -22.70 -25.64 -2.33
N PRO A 15 -21.59 -26.39 -2.41
CA PRO A 15 -20.33 -25.84 -2.89
C PRO A 15 -20.50 -25.41 -4.35
N ILE A 16 -20.12 -24.16 -4.64
CA ILE A 16 -20.06 -23.61 -5.98
C ILE A 16 -18.59 -23.35 -6.29
N GLU A 17 -18.14 -23.90 -7.41
CA GLU A 17 -16.87 -23.58 -8.02
C GLU A 17 -17.15 -22.73 -9.25
N LEU A 18 -16.84 -21.44 -9.18
CA LEU A 18 -16.99 -20.52 -10.31
C LEU A 18 -15.62 -20.27 -10.92
N ILE A 19 -15.37 -20.91 -12.06
CA ILE A 19 -14.18 -20.66 -12.87
C ILE A 19 -14.56 -19.62 -13.91
N ARG A 20 -14.11 -18.38 -13.73
CA ARG A 20 -14.28 -17.33 -14.75
C ARG A 20 -12.98 -17.21 -15.53
N ASP A 21 -13.06 -17.38 -16.84
CA ASP A 21 -12.02 -16.94 -17.76
C ASP A 21 -12.08 -15.42 -17.81
N LEU A 22 -11.25 -14.77 -16.97
CA LEU A 22 -11.04 -13.34 -17.05
C LEU A 22 -10.02 -13.06 -18.14
N ALA A 23 -10.40 -12.19 -19.08
CA ALA A 23 -9.47 -11.63 -20.05
C ALA A 23 -8.33 -10.90 -19.30
N PRO A 24 -7.08 -11.02 -19.76
CA PRO A 24 -5.91 -10.47 -19.06
C PRO A 24 -6.02 -8.96 -18.80
N GLU A 25 -6.74 -8.23 -19.66
CA GLU A 25 -7.07 -6.80 -19.50
C GLU A 25 -7.86 -6.46 -18.23
N LEU A 26 -8.74 -7.35 -17.76
CA LEU A 26 -9.53 -7.15 -16.53
C LEU A 26 -8.70 -7.42 -15.27
N ILE A 27 -7.74 -8.34 -15.34
CA ILE A 27 -6.81 -8.60 -14.24
C ILE A 27 -5.88 -7.40 -14.07
N GLU A 28 -5.42 -6.83 -15.19
CA GLU A 28 -4.64 -5.59 -15.19
C GLU A 28 -5.45 -4.41 -14.63
N ALA A 29 -6.77 -4.35 -14.84
CA ALA A 29 -7.63 -3.31 -14.28
C ALA A 29 -7.93 -3.46 -12.77
N ILE A 30 -7.86 -4.68 -12.22
CA ILE A 30 -8.00 -4.94 -10.77
C ILE A 30 -6.67 -4.67 -10.05
N CYS A 31 -5.54 -4.91 -10.73
CA CYS A 31 -4.20 -4.60 -10.22
C CYS A 31 -3.69 -3.19 -10.57
N LYS A 32 -4.33 -2.49 -11.51
CA LYS A 32 -4.12 -1.06 -11.73
C LYS A 32 -4.96 -0.30 -10.72
N PRO A 33 -4.42 0.76 -10.10
CA PRO A 33 -5.25 1.70 -9.40
C PRO A 33 -6.33 2.17 -10.38
N ILE A 34 -7.58 2.17 -9.92
CA ILE A 34 -8.71 2.82 -10.60
C ILE A 34 -8.15 4.16 -11.11
N PRO A 35 -8.17 4.46 -12.42
CA PRO A 35 -7.88 5.80 -12.87
C PRO A 35 -8.98 6.67 -12.27
N GLN A 36 -8.69 7.26 -11.12
CA GLN A 36 -9.53 8.28 -10.52
C GLN A 36 -9.64 9.32 -11.62
N VAL A 37 -10.87 9.48 -12.12
CA VAL A 37 -11.23 10.55 -13.02
C VAL A 37 -10.69 11.81 -12.38
N LEU A 38 -9.70 12.41 -13.04
CA LEU A 38 -9.05 13.66 -12.68
C LEU A 38 -10.14 14.68 -12.35
N HIS A 39 -10.40 14.86 -11.05
CA HIS A 39 -10.81 16.15 -10.55
C HIS A 39 -9.55 17.01 -10.56
N PRO A 40 -9.45 18.03 -11.44
CA PRO A 40 -8.36 18.97 -11.35
C PRO A 40 -8.54 19.72 -10.02
N GLU A 41 -7.45 19.93 -9.29
CA GLU A 41 -7.35 20.77 -8.07
C GLU A 41 -7.35 20.12 -6.68
N GLU A 42 -7.05 18.83 -6.54
CA GLU A 42 -6.41 18.37 -5.31
C GLU A 42 -5.09 17.73 -5.66
N THR A 43 -4.06 18.57 -5.78
CA THR A 43 -2.69 18.16 -5.51
C THR A 43 -2.74 17.48 -4.14
N THR A 44 -2.84 16.15 -4.12
CA THR A 44 -2.61 15.36 -2.91
C THR A 44 -1.15 15.61 -2.57
N ALA A 45 -0.89 16.72 -1.89
CA ALA A 45 0.38 17.00 -1.27
C ALA A 45 0.69 15.72 -0.52
N SER A 46 1.77 15.06 -0.93
CA SER A 46 2.24 13.84 -0.31
C SER A 46 2.17 14.08 1.20
N VAL A 47 1.33 13.31 1.88
CA VAL A 47 1.00 13.55 3.31
C VAL A 47 2.28 13.53 4.15
N ILE A 48 3.29 12.85 3.62
CA ILE A 48 4.62 12.72 4.16
C ILE A 48 5.60 13.40 3.22
N ASP A 49 6.37 14.34 3.77
CA ASP A 49 7.50 14.94 3.10
C ASP A 49 8.63 13.91 2.93
N LEU A 50 9.16 13.80 1.71
CA LEU A 50 10.15 12.78 1.36
C LEU A 50 11.52 13.08 1.96
N ASP A 51 11.87 14.36 2.14
CA ASP A 51 13.12 14.76 2.78
C ASP A 51 13.06 14.44 4.27
N TRP A 52 11.95 14.78 4.94
CA TRP A 52 11.69 14.38 6.33
C TRP A 52 11.76 12.86 6.51
N LEU A 53 11.11 12.09 5.63
CA LEU A 53 11.11 10.62 5.72
C LEU A 53 12.53 10.05 5.60
N LYS A 54 13.36 10.65 4.74
CA LYS A 54 14.75 10.27 4.58
C LYS A 54 15.57 10.57 5.85
N GLU A 55 15.37 11.74 6.46
CA GLU A 55 16.02 12.08 7.74
C GLU A 55 15.63 11.09 8.85
N GLN A 56 14.34 10.75 8.96
CA GLN A 56 13.88 9.78 9.96
C GLN A 56 14.44 8.38 9.69
N GLN A 57 14.56 7.99 8.42
CA GLN A 57 15.18 6.74 8.04
C GLN A 57 16.65 6.68 8.49
N GLU A 58 17.41 7.75 8.24
CA GLU A 58 18.82 7.81 8.65
C GLU A 58 18.97 7.69 10.17
N GLU A 59 18.11 8.36 10.93
CA GLU A 59 18.07 8.28 12.39
C GLU A 59 17.71 6.87 12.89
N LEU A 60 16.68 6.23 12.32
CA LEU A 60 16.28 4.86 12.65
C LEU A 60 17.41 3.87 12.37
N LEU A 61 18.08 4.00 11.22
CA LEU A 61 19.21 3.16 10.85
C LEU A 61 20.43 3.42 11.77
N ALA A 62 20.68 4.66 12.16
CA ALA A 62 21.74 5.01 13.10
C ALA A 62 21.52 4.40 14.49
N ARG A 63 20.27 4.19 14.90
CA ARG A 63 19.89 3.47 16.13
C ARG A 63 19.94 1.94 15.99
N GLY A 64 20.39 1.43 14.85
CA GLY A 64 20.52 -0.01 14.59
C GLY A 64 19.22 -0.68 14.15
N LEU A 65 18.19 0.09 13.77
CA LEU A 65 16.93 -0.46 13.27
C LEU A 65 16.99 -0.75 11.77
N GLU A 66 17.82 -1.72 11.37
CA GLU A 66 18.06 -2.08 9.96
C GLU A 66 16.79 -2.45 9.18
N SER A 67 15.73 -2.88 9.89
CA SER A 67 14.41 -3.18 9.30
C SER A 67 13.65 -1.96 8.72
N TRP A 68 14.20 -0.75 8.89
CA TRP A 68 13.66 0.51 8.35
C TRP A 68 14.44 1.03 7.12
N ASP A 69 15.21 0.16 6.48
CA ASP A 69 15.81 0.44 5.17
C ASP A 69 14.74 0.73 4.09
N ASN A 70 15.18 1.12 2.89
CA ASN A 70 14.26 1.49 1.80
C ASN A 70 13.29 0.37 1.44
N LYS A 71 13.71 -0.90 1.61
CA LYS A 71 12.85 -2.05 1.40
C LYS A 71 11.81 -2.17 2.50
N GLY A 72 12.21 -2.03 3.76
CA GLY A 72 11.33 -2.09 4.92
C GLY A 72 10.29 -0.98 4.96
N LEU A 73 10.70 0.27 4.67
CA LEU A 73 9.77 1.41 4.53
C LEU A 73 8.72 1.12 3.47
N LYS A 74 9.17 0.72 2.28
CA LYS A 74 8.28 0.40 1.18
C LYS A 74 7.34 -0.74 1.52
N ASP A 75 7.85 -1.85 2.05
CA ASP A 75 7.02 -3.01 2.42
C ASP A 75 5.98 -2.66 3.50
N ARG A 76 6.29 -1.75 4.42
CA ARG A 76 5.33 -1.25 5.42
C ARG A 76 4.25 -0.40 4.76
N ILE A 77 4.62 0.54 3.90
CA ILE A 77 3.67 1.41 3.19
C ILE A 77 2.80 0.58 2.23
N ASP A 78 3.38 -0.39 1.52
CA ASP A 78 2.69 -1.32 0.65
C ASP A 78 1.66 -2.18 1.43
N ARG A 79 1.97 -2.57 2.67
CA ARG A 79 1.02 -3.28 3.55
C ARG A 79 -0.12 -2.39 4.04
N ILE A 80 0.15 -1.11 4.29
CA ILE A 80 -0.87 -0.15 4.75
C ILE A 80 -1.82 0.20 3.60
N THR A 81 -1.28 0.42 2.40
CA THR A 81 -2.05 0.83 1.22
C THR A 81 -2.68 -0.37 0.50
N GLY A 82 -2.13 -1.57 0.67
CA GLY A 82 -2.49 -2.75 -0.13
C GLY A 82 -1.97 -2.70 -1.57
N CYS A 83 -1.21 -1.65 -1.92
CA CYS A 83 -0.65 -1.42 -3.24
C CYS A 83 0.84 -1.77 -3.22
N LYS A 84 1.32 -2.50 -4.23
CA LYS A 84 2.75 -2.76 -4.36
C LYS A 84 3.40 -1.62 -5.14
N SER A 85 4.37 -0.95 -4.54
CA SER A 85 5.13 0.11 -5.19
C SER A 85 6.52 -0.36 -5.60
N ALA A 86 7.07 0.26 -6.64
CA ALA A 86 8.45 -0.01 -7.06
C ALA A 86 9.45 0.77 -6.18
N LYS A 87 9.07 2.00 -5.78
CA LYS A 87 9.91 2.93 -5.01
C LYS A 87 9.17 3.48 -3.79
N VAL A 88 9.92 3.93 -2.78
CA VAL A 88 9.37 4.55 -1.56
C VAL A 88 8.55 5.80 -1.90
N SER A 89 9.01 6.65 -2.82
CA SER A 89 8.28 7.87 -3.22
C SER A 89 6.90 7.57 -3.83
N GLU A 90 6.80 6.48 -4.60
CA GLU A 90 5.53 6.01 -5.17
C GLU A 90 4.64 5.40 -4.09
N ALA A 91 5.22 4.65 -3.15
CA ALA A 91 4.50 4.09 -2.01
C ALA A 91 3.88 5.20 -1.16
N VAL A 92 4.65 6.25 -0.86
CA VAL A 92 4.18 7.41 -0.11
C VAL A 92 3.08 8.15 -0.86
N GLY A 93 3.18 8.28 -2.19
CA GLY A 93 2.13 8.88 -3.02
C GLY A 93 0.81 8.11 -3.03
N ASN A 94 0.82 6.82 -2.65
CA ASN A 94 -0.38 5.99 -2.54
C ASN A 94 -1.06 6.09 -1.15
N LEU A 95 -0.46 6.79 -0.19
CA LEU A 95 -1.04 6.94 1.14
C LEU A 95 -2.19 7.94 1.13
N THR A 96 -3.29 7.57 1.78
CA THR A 96 -4.31 8.54 2.17
C THR A 96 -3.81 9.37 3.36
N LYS A 97 -4.48 10.49 3.66
CA LYS A 97 -4.14 11.35 4.79
C LYS A 97 -4.08 10.59 6.12
N GLU A 98 -5.12 9.81 6.42
CA GLU A 98 -5.20 9.04 7.67
C GLU A 98 -4.10 7.96 7.75
N GLN A 99 -3.78 7.31 6.63
CA GLN A 99 -2.72 6.30 6.56
C GLN A 99 -1.33 6.92 6.72
N GLY A 100 -1.11 8.09 6.11
CA GLY A 100 0.14 8.84 6.24
C GLY A 100 0.36 9.31 7.68
N GLU A 101 -0.66 9.88 8.33
CA GLU A 101 -0.60 10.29 9.74
C GLU A 101 -0.31 9.09 10.66
N ALA A 102 -0.98 7.95 10.47
CA ALA A 102 -0.73 6.74 11.24
C ALA A 102 0.70 6.20 11.04
N PHE A 103 1.23 6.27 9.82
CA PHE A 103 2.59 5.86 9.51
C PHE A 103 3.64 6.79 10.13
N VAL A 104 3.45 8.11 10.03
CA VAL A 104 4.30 9.11 10.69
C VAL A 104 4.35 8.87 12.19
N LYS A 105 3.19 8.62 12.81
CA LYS A 105 3.12 8.28 14.23
C LYS A 105 3.90 7.01 14.54
N THR A 106 3.81 5.98 13.69
CA THR A 106 4.58 4.73 13.87
C THR A 106 6.08 4.98 13.84
N ILE A 107 6.57 5.86 12.96
CA ILE A 107 8.00 6.25 12.92
C ILE A 107 8.39 6.95 14.21
N GLN A 108 7.59 7.93 14.66
CA GLN A 108 7.85 8.68 15.89
C GLN A 108 7.86 7.76 17.12
N ASP A 109 6.83 6.92 17.29
CA ASP A 109 6.75 5.94 18.38
C ASP A 109 7.99 5.01 18.38
N THR A 110 8.45 4.60 17.18
CA THR A 110 9.64 3.75 17.06
C THR A 110 10.92 4.49 17.46
N LEU A 111 11.06 5.76 17.07
CA LEU A 111 12.18 6.60 17.46
C LEU A 111 12.19 6.96 18.95
N GLU A 112 11.03 7.03 19.60
CA GLU A 112 10.95 7.27 21.05
C GLU A 112 11.31 6.02 21.86
N MET A 113 11.08 4.82 21.31
CA MET A 113 11.34 3.54 21.99
C MET A 113 12.73 2.93 21.73
N ALA A 114 13.47 3.43 20.73
CA ALA A 114 14.78 2.91 20.30
C ALA A 114 15.95 3.71 20.88
#